data_AF-A0A939G3L6-F1
#
_entry.id   AF-A0A939G3L6-F1
#
_cell.length_a   1.000
_cell.length_b   1.000
_cell.length_c   1.000
_cell.angle_alpha   90.00
_cell.angle_beta   90.00
_cell.angle_gamma   90.00
#
_symmetry.space_group_name_H-M   'P 1'
#
loop_
_entity.id
_entity.type
_entity.pdbx_description
1 polymer ?
#
loop_
_entity_poly.entity_id
_entity_poly.type
_entity_poly.pdbx_seq_one_letter_code
_entity_poly.pdbx_strand_id
1 'polypeptide(L)'
;MNTRLLFPHRYRLIGWLIFLPSAFVGLVNLYTADVIGRTTDSTSALNNMLSIAHGNMVDELAGIGLIVGLLLIAFSKEKTEDEMISQLRLKALQWSVYANYLILAVAILTLYDVAFFNVMIYNMFTVLLVFIARFRWLIYKNDKLLTA
;
A
#
# COMPACT_ATOMS: atom_id res chain seq x y z
N MET A 1 -8.43 -23.92 -16.74
CA MET A 1 -8.07 -22.93 -17.78
C MET A 1 -6.72 -22.34 -17.42
N ASN A 2 -5.72 -22.46 -18.30
CA ASN A 2 -4.35 -21.99 -18.06
C ASN A 2 -4.28 -20.46 -18.11
N THR A 3 -4.17 -19.81 -16.95
CA THR A 3 -3.83 -18.38 -16.85
C THR A 3 -2.52 -18.21 -16.09
N ARG A 4 -1.41 -18.42 -16.80
CA ARG A 4 -0.05 -18.13 -16.30
C ARG A 4 0.23 -16.63 -16.43
N LEU A 5 -0.41 -15.81 -15.61
CA LEU A 5 -0.16 -14.36 -15.51
C LEU A 5 0.57 -14.05 -14.20
N LEU A 6 1.70 -14.73 -14.01
CA LEU A 6 2.46 -14.74 -12.77
C LEU A 6 3.88 -14.30 -13.02
N PHE A 7 4.18 -13.08 -12.57
CA PHE A 7 5.50 -12.49 -12.70
C PHE A 7 6.55 -13.33 -11.95
N PRO A 8 7.68 -13.69 -12.58
CA PRO A 8 8.76 -14.48 -11.99
C PRO A 8 9.16 -14.05 -10.56
N HIS A 9 9.75 -14.98 -9.78
CA HIS A 9 10.16 -14.75 -8.38
C HIS A 9 11.05 -13.50 -8.16
N ARG A 10 11.75 -13.07 -9.21
CA ARG A 10 12.61 -11.87 -9.22
C ARG A 10 11.83 -10.55 -9.09
N TYR A 11 10.54 -10.53 -9.44
CA TYR A 11 9.71 -9.32 -9.37
C TYR A 11 9.33 -8.94 -7.94
N ARG A 12 9.46 -9.84 -6.95
CA ARG A 12 9.30 -9.49 -5.53
C ARG A 12 10.39 -8.54 -5.03
N LEU A 13 11.63 -8.75 -5.49
CA LEU A 13 12.77 -7.88 -5.17
C LEU A 13 12.61 -6.51 -5.85
N ILE A 14 12.16 -6.50 -7.11
CA ILE A 14 11.88 -5.27 -7.85
C ILE A 14 10.74 -4.49 -7.18
N GLY A 15 9.69 -5.16 -6.74
CA GLY A 15 8.58 -4.54 -6.01
C GLY A 15 9.03 -3.91 -4.70
N TRP A 16 9.90 -4.57 -3.93
CA TRP A 16 10.51 -3.99 -2.72
C TRP A 16 11.43 -2.82 -3.04
N LEU A 17 12.21 -2.90 -4.13
CA LEU A 17 13.12 -1.85 -4.57
C LEU A 17 12.37 -0.59 -5.01
N ILE A 18 11.15 -0.72 -5.56
CA ILE A 18 10.29 0.42 -5.92
C ILE A 18 9.50 0.92 -4.70
N PHE A 19 8.95 0.01 -3.90
CA PHE A 19 8.13 0.34 -2.74
C PHE A 19 8.91 1.13 -1.68
N LEU A 20 10.15 0.72 -1.35
CA LEU A 20 10.94 1.38 -0.31
C LEU A 20 11.24 2.87 -0.60
N PRO A 21 11.79 3.24 -1.77
CA PRO A 21 12.06 4.64 -2.08
C PRO A 21 10.77 5.45 -2.22
N SER A 22 9.71 4.89 -2.81
CA SER A 22 8.42 5.59 -2.89
C SER A 22 7.80 5.83 -1.51
N ALA A 23 7.89 4.85 -0.60
CA ALA A 23 7.46 5.01 0.79
C ALA A 23 8.29 6.05 1.54
N PHE A 24 9.61 6.05 1.33
CA PHE A 24 10.51 7.02 1.95
C PHE A 24 10.22 8.45 1.47
N VAL A 25 10.10 8.66 0.16
CA VAL A 25 9.75 9.97 -0.43
C VAL A 25 8.40 10.45 0.08
N GLY A 26 7.37 9.58 0.09
CA GLY A 26 6.05 9.93 0.61
C GLY A 26 6.06 10.32 2.09
N LEU A 27 6.83 9.61 2.93
CA LEU A 27 6.97 9.93 4.36
C LEU A 27 7.67 11.27 4.59
N VAL A 28 8.76 11.54 3.85
CA VAL A 28 9.51 12.80 3.96
C VAL A 28 8.63 13.99 3.52
N ASN A 29 7.86 13.84 2.45
CA ASN A 29 6.94 14.89 2.01
C ASN A 29 5.83 15.15 3.03
N LEU A 30 5.24 14.09 3.60
CA LEU A 30 4.18 14.24 4.61
C LEU A 30 4.71 14.96 5.86
N TYR A 31 5.91 14.63 6.32
CA TYR A 31 6.56 15.32 7.45
C TYR A 31 6.89 16.79 7.11
N THR A 32 7.41 17.03 5.90
CA THR A 32 7.76 18.39 5.45
C THR A 32 6.52 19.26 5.30
N ALA A 33 5.43 18.73 4.75
CA ALA A 33 4.16 19.43 4.60
C ALA A 33 3.55 19.81 5.95
N ASP A 34 3.59 18.93 6.96
CA ASP A 34 3.09 19.24 8.31
C ASP A 34 3.95 20.32 9.01
N VAL A 35 5.27 20.25 8.86
CA VAL A 35 6.21 21.22 9.46
C VAL A 35 6.10 22.60 8.77
N ILE A 36 6.00 22.65 7.45
CA ILE A 36 5.85 23.90 6.69
C ILE A 36 4.44 24.50 6.87
N GLY A 37 3.40 23.66 6.94
CA GLY A 37 2.03 24.10 7.21
C GLY A 37 1.85 24.77 8.58
N ARG A 38 2.64 24.38 9.59
CA ARG A 38 2.64 25.00 10.92
C ARG A 38 3.51 26.26 11.04
N THR A 39 4.37 26.54 10.06
CA THR A 39 5.33 27.67 10.11
C THR A 39 5.00 28.82 9.15
N THR A 40 4.03 28.64 8.26
CA THR A 40 3.70 29.61 7.18
C THR A 40 2.46 30.49 7.46
N ASP A 41 1.99 30.53 8.71
CA ASP A 41 0.85 31.37 9.17
C ASP A 41 1.02 32.89 8.98
N SER A 42 2.08 33.39 8.32
CA SER A 42 2.31 34.85 8.26
C SER A 42 2.87 35.44 6.97
N THR A 43 3.45 34.69 6.03
CA THR A 43 4.02 35.35 4.84
C THR A 43 4.07 34.46 3.62
N SER A 44 3.52 34.95 2.51
CA SER A 44 3.70 34.52 1.11
C SER A 44 2.75 33.45 0.53
N ALA A 45 1.50 33.86 0.27
CA ALA A 45 0.55 33.14 -0.57
C ALA A 45 1.12 32.70 -1.95
N LEU A 46 2.09 33.44 -2.51
CA LEU A 46 2.79 33.07 -3.75
C LEU A 46 3.76 31.89 -3.58
N ASN A 47 4.46 31.79 -2.44
CA ASN A 47 5.32 30.63 -2.17
C ASN A 47 4.48 29.39 -1.83
N ASN A 48 3.33 29.57 -1.16
CA ASN A 48 2.38 28.48 -0.96
C ASN A 48 1.78 27.98 -2.28
N MET A 49 1.42 28.85 -3.24
CA MET A 49 0.93 28.37 -4.55
C MET A 49 1.99 27.61 -5.36
N LEU A 50 3.25 28.04 -5.34
CA LEU A 50 4.34 27.32 -6.04
C LEU A 50 4.74 26.03 -5.33
N SER A 51 4.68 26.01 -3.99
CA SER A 51 4.88 24.84 -3.13
C SER A 51 3.78 23.79 -3.31
N ILE A 52 2.51 24.21 -3.41
CA ILE A 52 1.37 23.32 -3.70
C ILE A 52 1.51 22.73 -5.11
N ALA A 53 1.94 23.53 -6.10
CA ALA A 53 2.11 23.06 -7.47
C ALA A 53 3.27 22.05 -7.64
N HIS A 54 4.38 22.21 -6.91
CA HIS A 54 5.54 21.29 -6.98
C HIS A 54 5.44 20.11 -6.01
N GLY A 55 4.82 20.29 -4.84
CA GLY A 55 4.60 19.22 -3.86
C GLY A 55 3.67 18.13 -4.38
N ASN A 56 2.62 18.51 -5.12
CA ASN A 56 1.62 17.58 -5.63
C ASN A 56 2.21 16.54 -6.60
N MET A 57 3.10 16.93 -7.53
CA MET A 57 3.65 15.98 -8.51
C MET A 57 4.50 14.88 -7.87
N VAL A 58 5.24 15.21 -6.80
CA VAL A 58 6.09 14.23 -6.11
C VAL A 58 5.22 13.28 -5.29
N ASP A 59 4.17 13.78 -4.65
CA ASP A 59 3.23 12.96 -3.88
C ASP A 59 2.40 12.03 -4.78
N GLU A 60 1.95 12.52 -5.93
CA GLU A 60 1.28 11.73 -6.96
C GLU A 60 2.19 10.60 -7.48
N LEU A 61 3.46 10.93 -7.79
CA LEU A 61 4.44 9.95 -8.26
C LEU A 61 4.80 8.93 -7.18
N ALA A 62 4.94 9.38 -5.92
CA ALA A 62 5.17 8.49 -4.78
C ALA A 62 3.98 7.56 -4.55
N GLY A 63 2.75 8.06 -4.65
CA GLY A 63 1.53 7.26 -4.56
C GLY A 63 1.43 6.20 -5.65
N ILE A 64 1.68 6.56 -6.91
CA ILE A 64 1.72 5.60 -8.03
C ILE A 64 2.83 4.56 -7.80
N GLY A 65 4.03 5.00 -7.40
CA GLY A 65 5.14 4.11 -7.08
C GLY A 65 4.83 3.13 -5.95
N LEU A 66 4.12 3.58 -4.91
CA LEU A 66 3.63 2.73 -3.82
C LEU A 66 2.63 1.69 -4.33
N ILE A 67 1.64 2.08 -5.13
CA ILE A 67 0.65 1.16 -5.69
C ILE A 67 1.34 0.12 -6.58
N VAL A 68 2.20 0.55 -7.50
CA VAL A 68 2.92 -0.34 -8.42
C VAL A 68 3.85 -1.28 -7.64
N GLY A 69 4.60 -0.76 -6.67
CA GLY A 69 5.47 -1.55 -5.81
C GLY A 69 4.69 -2.61 -5.02
N LEU A 70 3.57 -2.22 -4.39
CA LEU A 70 2.70 -3.15 -3.65
C LEU A 70 2.06 -4.18 -4.56
N LEU A 71 1.58 -3.81 -5.76
CA LEU A 71 1.02 -4.74 -6.73
C LEU A 71 2.06 -5.76 -7.19
N LEU A 72 3.30 -5.31 -7.47
CA LEU A 72 4.39 -6.22 -7.83
C LEU A 72 4.74 -7.18 -6.70
N ILE A 73 4.72 -6.72 -5.44
CA ILE A 73 4.93 -7.58 -4.27
C ILE A 73 3.77 -8.58 -4.09
N ALA A 74 2.53 -8.10 -4.25
CA ALA A 74 1.30 -8.87 -4.06
C ALA A 74 1.15 -9.99 -5.10
N PHE A 75 1.41 -9.69 -6.37
CA PHE A 75 1.22 -10.63 -7.47
C PHE A 75 2.52 -11.34 -7.90
N SER A 76 3.60 -11.23 -7.13
CA SER A 76 4.83 -11.97 -7.43
C SER A 76 4.65 -13.48 -7.22
N LYS A 77 5.21 -14.28 -8.14
CA LYS A 77 5.12 -15.74 -8.12
C LYS A 77 5.97 -16.34 -6.99
N GLU A 78 5.38 -17.30 -6.28
CA GLU A 78 6.09 -18.10 -5.27
C GLU A 78 6.88 -19.25 -5.93
N LYS A 79 7.98 -19.69 -5.30
CA LYS A 79 8.96 -20.61 -5.90
C LYS A 79 8.37 -21.96 -6.34
N THR A 80 7.33 -22.44 -5.65
CA THR A 80 6.53 -23.62 -6.00
C THR A 80 5.04 -23.24 -5.93
N GLU A 81 4.44 -22.95 -7.08
CA GLU A 81 2.98 -22.78 -7.15
C GLU A 81 2.31 -24.13 -7.29
N ASP A 82 1.80 -24.63 -6.17
CA ASP A 82 0.82 -25.71 -6.12
C ASP A 82 -0.61 -25.12 -6.19
N GLU A 83 -1.61 -25.91 -6.60
CA GLU A 83 -3.02 -25.47 -6.67
C GLU A 83 -3.51 -24.89 -5.35
N MET A 84 -3.04 -25.46 -4.23
CA MET A 84 -3.33 -24.99 -2.88
C MET A 84 -2.85 -23.54 -2.65
N ILE A 85 -1.67 -23.16 -3.14
CA ILE A 85 -1.11 -21.81 -2.97
C ILE A 85 -1.89 -20.78 -3.80
N SER A 86 -2.34 -21.16 -5.00
CA SER A 86 -3.21 -20.31 -5.82
C SER A 86 -4.55 -20.03 -5.13
N GLN A 87 -5.18 -21.06 -4.56
CA GLN A 87 -6.41 -20.93 -3.77
C GLN A 87 -6.21 -20.07 -2.51
N LEU A 88 -5.07 -20.24 -1.84
CA LEU A 88 -4.70 -19.45 -0.67
C LEU A 88 -4.59 -17.96 -1.00
N ARG A 89 -4.03 -17.63 -2.17
CA ARG A 89 -3.93 -16.26 -2.66
C ARG A 89 -5.30 -15.64 -2.88
N LEU A 90 -6.20 -16.35 -3.58
CA LEU A 90 -7.56 -15.86 -3.82
C LEU A 90 -8.31 -15.61 -2.51
N LYS A 91 -8.22 -16.55 -1.56
CA LYS A 91 -8.82 -16.40 -0.22
C LYS A 91 -8.24 -15.22 0.55
N ALA A 92 -6.92 -15.02 0.50
CA ALA A 92 -6.28 -13.88 1.15
C ALA A 92 -6.73 -12.54 0.54
N LEU A 93 -6.93 -12.48 -0.78
CA LEU A 93 -7.42 -11.29 -1.48
C LEU A 93 -8.87 -10.97 -1.06
N GLN A 94 -9.73 -11.97 -0.99
CA GLN A 94 -11.09 -11.78 -0.52
C GLN A 94 -11.12 -11.26 0.93
N TRP A 95 -10.26 -11.84 1.79
CA TRP A 95 -10.15 -11.43 3.19
C TRP A 95 -9.65 -10.00 3.35
N SER A 96 -8.70 -9.57 2.52
CA SER A 96 -8.18 -8.21 2.58
C SER A 96 -9.21 -7.17 2.15
N VAL A 97 -10.03 -7.49 1.15
CA VAL A 97 -11.15 -6.64 0.73
C VAL A 97 -12.18 -6.50 1.86
N TYR A 98 -12.56 -7.60 2.53
CA TYR A 98 -13.46 -7.53 3.67
C TYR A 98 -12.90 -6.71 4.84
N ALA A 99 -11.63 -6.92 5.19
CA ALA A 99 -10.97 -6.13 6.23
C ALA A 99 -10.94 -4.64 5.86
N ASN A 100 -10.67 -4.31 4.60
CA ASN A 100 -10.65 -2.93 4.13
C ASN A 100 -11.98 -2.22 4.30
N TYR A 101 -13.07 -2.86 3.87
CA TYR A 101 -14.41 -2.30 3.99
C TYR A 101 -14.89 -2.23 5.45
N LEU A 102 -14.46 -3.16 6.30
CA LEU A 102 -14.74 -3.09 7.73
C LEU A 102 -14.05 -1.86 8.35
N ILE A 103 -12.77 -1.64 8.05
CA ILE A 103 -12.03 -0.44 8.50
C ILE A 103 -12.70 0.83 7.98
N LEU A 104 -13.09 0.84 6.70
CA LEU A 104 -13.78 1.99 6.09
C LEU A 104 -15.12 2.28 6.77
N ALA A 105 -15.93 1.25 7.04
CA ALA A 105 -17.20 1.41 7.73
C ALA A 105 -17.02 2.00 9.14
N VAL A 106 -16.03 1.51 9.89
CA VAL A 106 -15.69 2.08 11.21
C VAL A 106 -15.23 3.53 11.07
N ALA A 107 -14.40 3.85 10.08
CA ALA A 107 -13.92 5.21 9.84
C ALA A 107 -15.08 6.18 9.54
N ILE A 108 -16.06 5.77 8.72
CA ILE A 108 -17.25 6.58 8.41
C ILE A 108 -18.07 6.88 9.66
N LEU A 109 -18.15 5.94 10.61
CA LEU A 109 -18.95 6.10 11.82
C LEU A 109 -18.23 6.89 12.93
N THR A 110 -16.90 6.98 12.89
CA THR A 110 -16.10 7.49 14.02
C THR A 110 -15.29 8.75 13.71
N LEU A 111 -14.96 9.01 12.45
CA LEU A 111 -14.09 10.11 12.04
C LEU A 111 -14.84 11.16 11.24
N TYR A 112 -14.43 12.42 11.41
CA TYR A 112 -14.98 13.58 10.72
C TYR A 112 -13.87 14.47 10.14
N ASP A 113 -14.23 15.30 9.16
CA ASP A 113 -13.38 16.32 8.53
C ASP A 113 -12.02 15.79 8.02
N VAL A 114 -10.93 16.47 8.36
CA VAL A 114 -9.56 16.19 7.89
C VAL A 114 -9.07 14.82 8.39
N ALA A 115 -9.52 14.38 9.56
CA ALA A 115 -9.15 13.06 10.09
C ALA A 115 -9.72 11.92 9.23
N PHE A 116 -10.97 12.07 8.77
CA PHE A 116 -11.57 11.12 7.83
C PHE A 116 -10.84 11.12 6.48
N PHE A 117 -10.48 12.30 5.96
CA PHE A 117 -9.74 12.42 4.70
C PHE A 117 -8.38 11.70 4.75
N ASN A 118 -7.63 11.86 5.84
CA ASN A 118 -6.36 11.15 6.04
C ASN A 118 -6.55 9.63 6.07
N VAL A 119 -7.59 9.13 6.75
CA VAL A 119 -7.88 7.69 6.76
C VAL A 119 -8.26 7.17 5.39
N MET A 120 -8.97 7.95 4.58
CA MET A 120 -9.31 7.58 3.20
C MET A 120 -8.05 7.45 2.32
N ILE A 121 -7.07 8.33 2.46
CA ILE A 121 -5.77 8.22 1.77
C ILE A 121 -5.09 6.90 2.11
N TYR A 122 -5.00 6.57 3.40
CA TYR A 122 -4.41 5.29 3.82
C TYR A 122 -5.24 4.09 3.37
N ASN A 123 -6.57 4.24 3.27
CA ASN A 123 -7.48 3.17 2.85
C ASN A 123 -7.20 2.67 1.41
N MET A 124 -6.63 3.52 0.55
CA MET A 124 -6.25 3.14 -0.80
C MET A 124 -5.17 2.05 -0.84
N PHE A 125 -4.32 1.97 0.20
CA PHE A 125 -3.22 1.02 0.27
C PHE A 125 -3.53 -0.19 1.16
N THR A 126 -4.50 -0.09 2.07
CA THR A 126 -4.79 -1.12 3.08
C THR A 126 -5.19 -2.47 2.48
N VAL A 127 -5.95 -2.50 1.37
CA VAL A 127 -6.28 -3.78 0.70
C VAL A 127 -5.01 -4.55 0.32
N LEU A 128 -4.03 -3.86 -0.27
CA LEU A 128 -2.78 -4.47 -0.73
C LEU A 128 -1.90 -4.88 0.46
N LEU A 129 -1.80 -4.02 1.48
CA LEU A 129 -1.01 -4.31 2.67
C LEU A 129 -1.57 -5.50 3.46
N VAL A 130 -2.88 -5.51 3.73
CA VAL A 130 -3.54 -6.62 4.43
C VAL A 130 -3.45 -7.90 3.62
N PHE A 131 -3.60 -7.82 2.31
CA PHE A 131 -3.41 -8.97 1.42
C PHE A 131 -2.01 -9.57 1.55
N ILE A 132 -0.95 -8.76 1.41
CA ILE A 132 0.44 -9.22 1.51
C ILE A 132 0.72 -9.83 2.88
N ALA A 133 0.29 -9.16 3.96
CA ALA A 133 0.48 -9.64 5.33
C ALA A 133 -0.24 -10.98 5.56
N ARG A 134 -1.52 -11.07 5.16
CA ARG A 134 -2.34 -12.27 5.34
C ARG A 134 -1.80 -13.45 4.53
N PHE A 135 -1.43 -13.20 3.27
CA PHE A 135 -0.87 -14.21 2.38
C PHE A 135 0.44 -14.80 2.93
N ARG A 136 1.37 -13.94 3.38
CA ARG A 136 2.64 -14.38 3.99
C ARG A 136 2.42 -15.18 5.27
N TRP A 137 1.49 -14.75 6.11
CA TRP A 137 1.17 -15.47 7.34
C TRP A 137 0.58 -16.86 7.06
N LEU A 138 -0.30 -16.98 6.06
CA LEU A 138 -0.88 -18.25 5.65
C LEU A 138 0.17 -19.22 5.09
N ILE A 139 1.10 -18.75 4.27
CA ILE A 139 2.22 -19.59 3.76
C ILE A 139 3.08 -20.09 4.92
N TYR A 140 3.50 -19.21 5.82
CA TYR A 140 4.35 -19.58 6.95
C TYR A 140 3.68 -20.63 7.86
N LYS A 141 2.36 -20.51 8.06
CA LYS A 141 1.59 -21.49 8.82
C LYS A 141 1.55 -22.85 8.11
N ASN A 142 1.40 -22.86 6.79
CA ASN A 142 1.34 -24.10 6.01
C ASN A 142 2.68 -24.84 5.97
N ASP A 143 3.80 -24.13 5.87
CA ASP A 143 5.15 -24.73 5.93
C ASP A 143 5.42 -25.39 7.29
N LYS A 144 5.00 -24.76 8.39
CA LYS A 144 5.12 -25.35 9.74
C LYS A 144 4.27 -26.61 9.93
N LEU A 145 3.12 -26.70 9.27
CA LEU A 145 2.25 -27.87 9.34
C LEU A 145 2.79 -29.06 8.52
N LEU A 146 3.64 -28.81 7.54
CA LEU A 146 4.28 -29.85 6.71
C LEU A 146 5.60 -30.36 7.31
N THR A 147 6.15 -29.66 8.30
CA THR A 147 7.41 -29.99 8.98
C THR A 147 7.23 -30.51 10.41
N ALA A 148 5.99 -30.57 10.91
CA ALA A 148 5.59 -31.13 12.20
C ALA A 148 4.91 -32.50 12.00
#